data_AF-A0A6P1EIS7-F1
#
_entry.id   AF-A0A6P1EIS7-F1
#
_cell.length_a   1.000
_cell.length_b   1.000
_cell.length_c   1.000
_cell.angle_alpha   90.00
_cell.angle_beta   90.00
_cell.angle_gamma   90.00
#
_symmetry.space_group_name_H-M   'P 1'
#
loop_
_entity.id
_entity.type
_entity.pdbx_description
1 polymer ?
#
loop_
_entity_poly.entity_id
_entity_poly.type
_entity_poly.pdbx_seq_one_letter_code
_entity_poly.pdbx_strand_id
1 'polypeptide(L)'
;MATHVLLAALLAAPAAWSATPAPPDPTQDQLMITAGFLNGHPDLRFRLLALEKHKAGKREDAFRFFQYAAQYADKPSQGMVAEMLWNGDGTPQDRALGYVWMDLAAERGYEGFAGLRERYWSQLTEAERARALAEGEAVYARYGDAAAKPRIAAVLRRERKAVTGSRTGFAGNLRIVVPGPSGSREIDGSKFYDERFWDPAKYQAWHDAVWTKPRIGTVDVGGVEQVKAGDATSRIPVVSPVQDLPEPDAGSEMPQLEPTGGKP
;
A
#
# COMPACT_ATOMS: atom_id res chain seq x y z
N MET A 1 -62.61 26.29 31.82
CA MET A 1 -61.62 26.75 30.83
C MET A 1 -60.37 25.88 31.01
N ALA A 2 -60.21 24.86 30.18
CA ALA A 2 -59.08 23.93 30.24
C ALA A 2 -58.21 24.15 29.00
N THR A 3 -57.01 24.67 29.22
CA THR A 3 -56.02 25.01 28.20
C THR A 3 -55.24 23.75 27.81
N HIS A 4 -55.39 23.29 26.58
CA HIS A 4 -54.56 22.22 26.02
C HIS A 4 -53.21 22.80 25.56
N VAL A 5 -52.12 22.35 26.19
CA VAL A 5 -50.75 22.60 25.73
C VAL A 5 -50.40 21.51 24.72
N LEU A 6 -50.27 21.89 23.44
CA LEU A 6 -49.73 21.02 22.40
C LEU A 6 -48.21 20.93 22.54
N LEU A 7 -47.72 19.73 22.86
CA LEU A 7 -46.29 19.40 22.85
C LEU A 7 -45.90 18.99 21.43
N ALA A 8 -45.22 19.88 20.70
CA ALA A 8 -44.67 19.58 19.39
C ALA A 8 -43.37 18.75 19.56
N ALA A 9 -43.44 17.45 19.26
CA ALA A 9 -42.27 16.59 19.18
C ALA A 9 -41.48 16.88 17.88
N LEU A 10 -40.34 17.54 18.01
CA LEU A 10 -39.36 17.63 16.93
C LEU A 10 -38.70 16.25 16.71
N LEU A 11 -39.06 15.59 15.61
CA LEU A 11 -38.33 14.45 15.07
C LEU A 11 -36.98 14.96 14.51
N ALA A 12 -35.91 14.78 15.27
CA ALA A 12 -34.55 14.94 14.75
C ALA A 12 -34.27 13.75 13.80
N ALA A 13 -34.20 14.03 12.50
CA ALA A 13 -33.74 13.04 11.52
C ALA A 13 -32.26 12.68 11.81
N PRO A 14 -31.86 11.40 11.74
CA PRO A 14 -30.47 11.03 11.86
C PRO A 14 -29.70 11.64 10.68
N ALA A 15 -28.66 12.43 10.99
CA ALA A 15 -27.72 12.91 10.00
C ALA A 15 -27.04 11.68 9.36
N ALA A 16 -27.41 11.37 8.12
CA ALA A 16 -26.70 10.40 7.32
C ALA A 16 -25.30 10.96 7.05
N TRP A 17 -24.29 10.45 7.75
CA TRP A 17 -22.90 10.66 7.34
C TRP A 17 -22.71 10.02 5.97
N SER A 18 -22.76 10.84 4.91
CA SER A 18 -22.26 10.44 3.61
C SER A 18 -20.76 10.21 3.74
N ALA A 19 -20.35 8.95 3.84
CA ALA A 19 -18.96 8.58 3.64
C ALA A 19 -18.60 8.97 2.20
N THR A 20 -17.74 9.99 2.04
CA THR A 20 -17.21 10.36 0.73
C THR A 20 -16.60 9.10 0.10
N PRO A 21 -17.01 8.70 -1.11
CA PRO A 21 -16.45 7.51 -1.75
C PRO A 21 -14.93 7.65 -1.82
N ALA A 22 -14.22 6.56 -1.53
CA ALA A 22 -12.78 6.54 -1.64
C ALA A 22 -12.38 6.98 -3.06
N PRO A 23 -11.40 7.89 -3.20
CA PRO A 23 -10.99 8.37 -4.50
C PRO A 23 -10.52 7.21 -5.39
N PRO A 24 -10.69 7.31 -6.73
CA PRO A 24 -10.33 6.24 -7.65
C PRO A 24 -8.83 5.93 -7.59
N ASP A 25 -8.49 4.64 -7.62
CA ASP A 25 -7.11 4.15 -7.61
C ASP A 25 -6.44 4.47 -8.96
N PRO A 26 -5.31 5.24 -8.98
CA PRO A 26 -4.65 5.63 -10.23
C PRO A 26 -4.09 4.42 -10.98
N THR A 27 -3.88 3.28 -10.33
CA THR A 27 -3.40 2.06 -10.98
C THR A 27 -4.48 1.33 -11.78
N GLN A 28 -5.75 1.68 -11.58
CA GLN A 28 -6.87 1.18 -12.39
C GLN A 28 -7.07 2.00 -13.67
N ASP A 29 -6.42 3.17 -13.78
CA ASP A 29 -6.45 4.00 -14.96
C ASP A 29 -5.27 3.65 -15.88
N GLN A 30 -5.55 2.85 -16.91
CA GLN A 30 -4.53 2.43 -17.88
C GLN A 30 -3.85 3.61 -18.58
N LEU A 31 -4.55 4.74 -18.77
CA LEU A 31 -3.95 5.94 -19.35
C LEU A 31 -2.91 6.55 -18.41
N MET A 32 -3.17 6.59 -17.11
CA MET A 32 -2.20 7.07 -16.12
C MET A 32 -0.92 6.23 -16.14
N ILE A 33 -1.05 4.90 -16.19
CA ILE A 33 0.11 4.00 -16.22
C ILE A 33 0.90 4.17 -17.53
N THR A 34 0.22 4.22 -18.68
CA THR A 34 0.85 4.41 -20.00
C THR A 34 1.55 5.77 -20.11
N ALA A 35 1.02 6.79 -19.43
CA ALA A 35 1.63 8.12 -19.33
C ALA A 35 2.86 8.18 -18.41
N GLY A 36 3.29 7.05 -17.84
CA GLY A 36 4.52 6.97 -17.03
C GLY A 36 4.32 7.27 -15.55
N PHE A 37 3.08 7.26 -15.03
CA PHE A 37 2.80 7.51 -13.61
C PHE A 37 3.65 6.63 -12.68
N LEU A 38 3.85 5.36 -13.03
CA LEU A 38 4.61 4.41 -12.23
C LEU A 38 6.12 4.71 -12.14
N ASN A 39 6.67 5.57 -13.02
CA ASN A 39 8.08 5.98 -12.93
C ASN A 39 8.37 6.77 -11.63
N GLY A 40 7.37 7.49 -11.12
CA GLY A 40 7.47 8.21 -9.85
C GLY A 40 6.94 7.45 -8.64
N HIS A 41 6.40 6.24 -8.85
CA HIS A 41 5.77 5.44 -7.80
C HIS A 41 6.36 4.03 -7.79
N PRO A 42 7.63 3.89 -7.35
CA PRO A 42 8.33 2.60 -7.36
C PRO A 42 7.66 1.55 -6.47
N ASP A 43 7.00 1.97 -5.38
CA ASP A 43 6.16 1.11 -4.55
C ASP A 43 5.05 0.42 -5.38
N LEU A 44 4.30 1.20 -6.15
CA LEU A 44 3.24 0.70 -7.02
C LEU A 44 3.80 -0.10 -8.20
N ARG A 45 4.86 0.41 -8.84
CA ARG A 45 5.51 -0.26 -9.98
C ARG A 45 5.94 -1.67 -9.60
N PHE A 46 6.68 -1.79 -8.51
CA PHE A 46 7.21 -3.08 -8.06
C PHE A 46 6.12 -4.00 -7.52
N ARG A 47 5.09 -3.47 -6.84
CA ARG A 47 3.94 -4.29 -6.43
C ARG A 47 3.21 -4.90 -7.63
N LEU A 48 2.97 -4.11 -8.67
CA LEU A 48 2.30 -4.59 -9.88
C LEU A 48 3.16 -5.61 -10.65
N LEU A 49 4.47 -5.38 -10.75
CA LEU A 49 5.40 -6.37 -11.31
C LEU A 49 5.36 -7.67 -10.51
N ALA A 50 5.40 -7.60 -9.18
CA ALA A 50 5.35 -8.77 -8.32
C ALA A 50 4.07 -9.58 -8.53
N LEU A 51 2.91 -8.91 -8.60
CA LEU A 51 1.61 -9.55 -8.87
C LEU A 51 1.57 -10.22 -10.26
N GLU A 52 2.13 -9.57 -11.29
CA GLU A 52 2.26 -10.16 -12.63
C GLU A 52 3.11 -11.43 -12.60
N LYS A 53 4.30 -11.38 -11.99
CA LYS A 53 5.19 -12.54 -11.87
C LYS A 53 4.54 -13.67 -11.07
N HIS A 54 3.84 -13.32 -9.98
CA HIS A 54 3.13 -14.29 -9.14
C HIS A 54 2.05 -15.02 -9.94
N LYS A 55 1.22 -14.26 -10.68
CA LYS A 55 0.19 -14.81 -11.58
C LYS A 55 0.77 -15.68 -12.69
N ALA A 56 1.95 -15.32 -13.20
CA ALA A 56 2.69 -16.11 -14.19
C ALA A 56 3.39 -17.35 -13.60
N GLY A 57 3.25 -17.63 -12.30
CA GLY A 57 3.90 -18.74 -11.61
C GLY A 57 5.39 -18.54 -11.33
N LYS A 58 5.94 -17.36 -11.65
CA LYS A 58 7.34 -16.98 -11.40
C LYS A 58 7.50 -16.48 -9.96
N ARG A 59 7.36 -17.40 -9.01
CA ARG A 59 7.24 -17.11 -7.58
C ARG A 59 8.51 -16.46 -7.00
N GLU A 60 9.70 -16.88 -7.42
CA GLU A 60 10.97 -16.27 -6.98
C GLU A 60 11.10 -14.80 -7.43
N ASP A 61 10.72 -14.50 -8.68
CA ASP A 61 10.69 -13.12 -9.16
C ASP A 61 9.65 -12.28 -8.43
N ALA A 62 8.46 -12.84 -8.18
CA ALA A 62 7.43 -12.17 -7.40
C ALA A 62 7.92 -11.80 -6.00
N PHE A 63 8.59 -12.75 -5.32
CA PHE A 63 9.17 -12.53 -4.00
C PHE A 63 10.13 -11.34 -4.00
N ARG A 64 11.05 -11.32 -4.97
CA ARG A 64 12.02 -10.25 -5.15
C ARG A 64 11.36 -8.89 -5.41
N PHE A 65 10.36 -8.83 -6.29
CA PHE A 65 9.67 -7.58 -6.59
C PHE A 65 8.81 -7.07 -5.43
N PHE A 66 8.17 -7.94 -4.64
CA PHE A 66 7.48 -7.51 -3.42
C PHE A 66 8.46 -6.93 -2.40
N GLN A 67 9.66 -7.50 -2.27
CA GLN A 67 10.72 -6.90 -1.44
C GLN A 67 11.16 -5.52 -1.96
N TYR A 68 11.20 -5.31 -3.27
CA TYR A 68 11.53 -4.00 -3.85
C TYR A 68 10.46 -2.96 -3.53
N ALA A 69 9.18 -3.31 -3.68
CA ALA A 69 8.07 -2.43 -3.29
C ALA A 69 8.11 -2.09 -1.78
N ALA A 70 8.44 -3.08 -0.94
CA ALA A 70 8.55 -2.88 0.50
C ALA A 70 9.63 -1.87 0.92
N GLN A 71 10.67 -1.64 0.10
CA GLN A 71 11.67 -0.58 0.37
C GLN A 71 11.08 0.83 0.34
N TYR A 72 9.88 0.96 -0.23
CA TYR A 72 9.12 2.20 -0.40
C TYR A 72 7.84 2.24 0.44
N ALA A 73 7.81 1.46 1.53
CA ALA A 73 6.76 1.47 2.55
C ALA A 73 5.39 0.95 2.05
N ASP A 74 5.38 0.07 1.04
CA ASP A 74 4.18 -0.63 0.58
C ASP A 74 3.82 -1.77 1.55
N LYS A 75 2.88 -1.51 2.46
CA LYS A 75 2.39 -2.51 3.44
C LYS A 75 1.80 -3.77 2.80
N PRO A 76 1.05 -3.70 1.68
CA PRO A 76 0.56 -4.90 1.01
C PRO A 76 1.68 -5.83 0.53
N SER A 77 2.74 -5.28 -0.04
CA SER A 77 3.90 -6.05 -0.46
C SER A 77 4.67 -6.62 0.73
N GLN A 78 4.77 -5.89 1.85
CA GLN A 78 5.31 -6.44 3.10
C GLN A 78 4.50 -7.66 3.57
N GLY A 79 3.17 -7.60 3.50
CA GLY A 79 2.28 -8.73 3.79
C GLY A 79 2.47 -9.90 2.81
N MET A 80 2.62 -9.64 1.52
CA MET A 80 2.89 -10.69 0.53
C MET A 80 4.25 -11.37 0.78
N VAL A 81 5.32 -10.61 1.08
CA VAL A 81 6.62 -11.18 1.47
C VAL A 81 6.46 -12.09 2.69
N ALA A 82 5.69 -11.65 3.68
CA ALA A 82 5.41 -12.44 4.88
C ALA A 82 4.71 -13.76 4.55
N GLU A 83 3.65 -13.74 3.74
CA GLU A 83 2.93 -14.95 3.33
C GLU A 83 3.80 -15.90 2.50
N MET A 84 4.64 -15.35 1.62
CA MET A 84 5.55 -16.15 0.79
C MET A 84 6.61 -16.86 1.64
N LEU A 85 7.21 -16.17 2.62
CA LEU A 85 8.12 -16.78 3.59
C LEU A 85 7.41 -17.82 4.47
N TRP A 86 6.21 -17.50 4.94
CA TRP A 86 5.44 -18.37 5.81
C TRP A 86 5.07 -19.70 5.14
N ASN A 87 4.76 -19.67 3.83
CA ASN A 87 4.33 -20.84 3.07
C ASN A 87 5.45 -21.49 2.23
N GLY A 88 6.61 -20.85 2.10
CA GLY A 88 7.66 -21.29 1.19
C GLY A 88 7.29 -21.10 -0.30
N ASP A 89 6.57 -20.03 -0.62
CA ASP A 89 6.14 -19.73 -1.99
C ASP A 89 7.20 -18.91 -2.72
N GLY A 90 8.00 -19.52 -3.61
CA GLY A 90 9.09 -18.82 -4.32
C GLY A 90 10.30 -18.48 -3.44
N THR A 91 10.37 -19.08 -2.25
CA THR A 91 11.47 -18.98 -1.29
C THR A 91 11.41 -20.22 -0.39
N PRO A 92 12.51 -20.67 0.23
CA PRO A 92 12.42 -21.62 1.34
C PRO A 92 11.48 -21.10 2.43
N GLN A 93 10.74 -22.02 3.07
CA GLN A 93 9.86 -21.66 4.16
C GLN A 93 10.67 -21.14 5.35
N ASP A 94 10.34 -19.94 5.81
CA ASP A 94 10.90 -19.32 7.01
C ASP A 94 9.78 -18.63 7.79
N ARG A 95 9.25 -19.33 8.79
CA ARG A 95 8.11 -18.84 9.58
C ARG A 95 8.49 -17.67 10.51
N ALA A 96 9.73 -17.63 11.01
CA ALA A 96 10.18 -16.53 11.87
C ALA A 96 10.28 -15.23 11.08
N LEU A 97 10.93 -15.25 9.91
CA LEU A 97 10.96 -14.09 9.02
C LEU A 97 9.56 -13.78 8.48
N GLY A 98 8.75 -14.79 8.15
CA GLY A 98 7.34 -14.58 7.79
C GLY A 98 6.58 -13.79 8.85
N TYR A 99 6.77 -14.10 10.13
CA TYR A 99 6.22 -13.30 11.24
C TYR A 99 6.77 -11.87 11.26
N VAL A 100 8.09 -11.68 11.19
CA VAL A 100 8.71 -10.35 11.20
C VAL A 100 8.11 -9.45 10.11
N TRP A 101 7.97 -9.98 8.89
CA TRP A 101 7.41 -9.23 7.77
C TRP A 101 5.92 -8.93 7.94
N MET A 102 5.15 -9.82 8.57
CA MET A 102 3.73 -9.56 8.86
C MET A 102 3.57 -8.54 9.98
N ASP A 103 4.41 -8.60 11.01
CA ASP A 103 4.47 -7.60 12.07
C ASP A 103 4.82 -6.21 11.52
N LEU A 104 5.78 -6.17 10.60
CA LEU A 104 6.13 -4.96 9.85
C LEU A 104 4.96 -4.44 9.00
N ALA A 105 4.22 -5.32 8.30
CA ALA A 105 3.03 -4.93 7.55
C ALA A 105 1.95 -4.32 8.46
N ALA A 106 1.84 -4.84 9.69
CA ALA A 106 0.90 -4.38 10.72
C ALA A 106 1.33 -3.10 11.45
N GLU A 107 2.52 -2.53 11.19
CA GLU A 107 3.08 -1.34 11.88
C GLU A 107 2.13 -0.13 11.87
N ARG A 108 1.24 -0.02 10.86
CA ARG A 108 0.23 1.05 10.76
C ARG A 108 -1.12 0.73 11.41
N GLY A 109 -1.24 -0.43 12.06
CA GLY A 109 -2.47 -0.85 12.74
C GLY A 109 -3.59 -1.32 11.79
N TYR A 110 -3.26 -1.75 10.58
CA TYR A 110 -4.28 -2.31 9.68
C TYR A 110 -4.79 -3.64 10.24
N GLU A 111 -6.07 -3.71 10.56
CA GLU A 111 -6.68 -4.83 11.30
C GLU A 111 -6.39 -6.20 10.67
N GLY A 112 -6.42 -6.29 9.33
CA GLY A 112 -6.12 -7.52 8.61
C GLY A 112 -4.69 -8.03 8.85
N PHE A 113 -3.69 -7.15 8.78
CA PHE A 113 -2.30 -7.52 9.04
C PHE A 113 -2.03 -7.77 10.52
N ALA A 114 -2.64 -6.98 11.42
CA ALA A 114 -2.55 -7.21 12.85
C ALA A 114 -3.11 -8.58 13.24
N GLY A 115 -4.26 -8.98 12.70
CA GLY A 115 -4.85 -10.30 12.91
C GLY A 115 -3.95 -11.44 12.40
N LEU A 116 -3.39 -11.29 11.19
CA LEU A 116 -2.44 -12.27 10.64
C LEU A 116 -1.16 -12.36 11.46
N ARG A 117 -0.62 -11.24 11.95
CA ARG A 117 0.53 -11.19 12.84
C ARG A 117 0.29 -12.00 14.11
N GLU A 118 -0.85 -11.79 14.79
CA GLU A 118 -1.17 -12.54 16.01
C GLU A 118 -1.34 -14.04 15.72
N ARG A 119 -1.99 -14.37 14.60
CA ARG A 119 -2.11 -15.76 14.14
C ARG A 119 -0.76 -16.39 13.84
N TYR A 120 0.21 -15.65 13.30
CA TYR A 120 1.55 -16.16 13.05
C TYR A 120 2.27 -16.41 14.38
N TRP A 121 2.24 -15.43 15.30
CA TRP A 121 2.90 -15.52 16.61
C TRP A 121 2.43 -16.73 17.42
N SER A 122 1.11 -16.98 17.45
CA SER A 122 0.54 -18.11 18.21
C SER A 122 0.98 -19.47 17.68
N GLN A 123 1.31 -19.57 16.39
CA GLN A 123 1.78 -20.80 15.75
C GLN A 123 3.30 -20.94 15.68
N LEU A 124 4.07 -19.94 16.14
CA LEU A 124 5.53 -20.07 16.23
C LEU A 124 5.94 -20.86 17.47
N THR A 125 6.96 -21.69 17.31
CA THR A 125 7.71 -22.27 18.42
C THR A 125 8.52 -21.21 19.16
N GLU A 126 8.95 -21.52 20.38
CA GLU A 126 9.76 -20.58 21.17
C GLU A 126 11.09 -20.23 20.47
N ALA A 127 11.72 -21.21 19.81
CA ALA A 127 12.94 -20.99 19.04
C ALA A 127 12.70 -20.05 17.85
N GLU A 128 11.57 -20.20 17.14
CA GLU A 128 11.22 -19.30 16.03
C GLU A 128 10.86 -17.90 16.52
N ARG A 129 10.18 -17.76 17.67
CA ARG A 129 9.92 -16.45 18.28
C ARG A 129 11.21 -15.74 18.66
N ALA A 130 12.13 -16.45 19.30
CA ALA A 130 13.45 -15.90 19.63
C ALA A 130 14.20 -15.46 18.37
N ARG A 131 14.16 -16.27 17.30
CA ARG A 131 14.76 -15.91 16.01
C ARG A 131 14.09 -14.68 15.38
N ALA A 132 12.77 -14.60 15.41
CA ALA A 132 12.02 -13.47 14.88
C ALA A 132 12.39 -12.15 15.58
N LEU A 133 12.53 -12.18 16.92
CA LEU A 133 12.97 -11.00 17.67
C LEU A 133 14.40 -10.59 17.31
N ALA A 134 15.32 -11.56 17.20
CA ALA A 134 16.73 -11.30 16.89
C ALA A 134 16.95 -10.80 15.45
N GLU A 135 16.25 -11.37 14.47
CA GLU A 135 16.40 -11.02 13.06
C GLU A 135 15.52 -9.83 12.64
N GLY A 136 14.44 -9.59 13.40
CA GLY A 136 13.47 -8.55 13.09
C GLY A 136 14.05 -7.15 13.10
N GLU A 137 15.03 -6.89 13.95
CA GLU A 137 15.74 -5.60 14.02
C GLU A 137 16.33 -5.19 12.67
N ALA A 138 17.00 -6.11 11.97
CA ALA A 138 17.61 -5.83 10.68
C ALA A 138 16.55 -5.57 9.60
N VAL A 139 15.42 -6.29 9.64
CA VAL A 139 14.30 -6.09 8.71
C VAL A 139 13.64 -4.74 8.95
N TYR A 140 13.36 -4.37 10.20
CA TYR A 140 12.78 -3.08 10.56
C TYR A 140 13.69 -1.90 10.22
N ALA A 141 15.00 -2.03 10.46
CA ALA A 141 15.95 -0.99 10.11
C ALA A 141 15.93 -0.69 8.60
N ARG A 142 15.65 -1.70 7.76
CA ARG A 142 15.62 -1.58 6.31
C ARG A 142 14.25 -1.18 5.75
N TYR A 143 13.18 -1.80 6.24
CA TYR A 143 11.85 -1.78 5.63
C TYR A 143 10.76 -1.14 6.52
N GLY A 144 11.07 -0.83 7.78
CA GLY A 144 10.24 -0.03 8.69
C GLY A 144 9.80 1.28 8.06
N ASP A 145 8.62 1.77 8.43
CA ASP A 145 8.11 3.05 7.94
C ASP A 145 9.12 4.19 8.20
N ALA A 146 9.84 4.15 9.32
CA ALA A 146 10.89 5.11 9.66
C ALA A 146 12.02 5.18 8.62
N ALA A 147 12.32 4.05 7.95
CA ALA A 147 13.34 3.96 6.90
C ALA A 147 12.74 4.16 5.50
N ALA A 148 11.58 3.58 5.24
CA ALA A 148 11.01 3.47 3.91
C ALA A 148 10.15 4.69 3.49
N LYS A 149 9.43 5.34 4.42
CA LYS A 149 8.65 6.55 4.10
C LYS A 149 9.52 7.70 3.59
N PRO A 150 10.71 7.99 4.18
CA PRO A 150 11.62 8.98 3.62
C PRO A 150 12.04 8.71 2.17
N ARG A 151 12.25 7.44 1.79
CA ARG A 151 12.66 7.06 0.43
C ARG A 151 11.58 7.36 -0.59
N ILE A 152 10.35 6.88 -0.38
CA ILE A 152 9.25 7.18 -1.30
C ILE A 152 8.98 8.69 -1.36
N ALA A 153 9.04 9.39 -0.23
CA ALA A 153 8.87 10.83 -0.19
C ALA A 153 9.96 11.57 -1.00
N ALA A 154 11.20 11.07 -1.00
CA ALA A 154 12.29 11.62 -1.81
C ALA A 154 12.03 11.44 -3.31
N VAL A 155 11.56 10.25 -3.73
CA VAL A 155 11.18 9.97 -5.12
C VAL A 155 10.04 10.88 -5.58
N LEU A 156 8.93 10.95 -4.84
CA LEU A 156 7.79 11.79 -5.19
C LEU A 156 8.17 13.26 -5.33
N ARG A 157 8.98 13.79 -4.41
CA ARG A 157 9.49 15.16 -4.47
C ARG A 157 10.41 15.40 -5.66
N ARG A 158 11.29 14.44 -5.99
CA ARG A 158 12.21 14.52 -7.13
C ARG A 158 11.43 14.63 -8.44
N GLU A 159 10.48 13.73 -8.66
CA GLU A 159 9.67 13.70 -9.88
C GLU A 159 8.80 14.97 -10.01
N ARG A 160 8.18 15.41 -8.91
CA ARG A 160 7.41 16.66 -8.91
C ARG A 160 8.27 17.88 -9.28
N LYS A 161 9.52 17.93 -8.84
CA LYS A 161 10.48 18.98 -9.21
C LYS A 161 10.90 18.91 -10.67
N ALA A 162 11.11 17.72 -11.22
CA ALA A 162 11.47 17.54 -12.63
C ALA A 162 10.40 18.11 -13.57
N VAL A 163 9.12 18.01 -13.19
CA VAL A 163 7.99 18.47 -14.00
C VAL A 163 7.76 19.98 -13.88
N THR A 164 8.01 20.56 -12.70
CA THR A 164 7.82 22.00 -12.46
C THR A 164 8.94 22.89 -13.01
N GLY A 165 9.93 22.31 -13.70
CA GLY A 165 11.04 23.02 -14.35
C GLY A 165 10.68 23.85 -15.59
N SER A 166 9.46 23.75 -16.12
CA SER A 166 8.95 24.70 -17.12
C SER A 166 8.58 26.01 -16.43
N ARG A 167 9.22 27.12 -16.83
CA ARG A 167 9.27 28.48 -16.21
C ARG A 167 7.92 29.13 -15.81
N THR A 168 6.79 28.49 -16.03
CA THR A 168 5.45 28.93 -15.63
C THR A 168 4.87 27.85 -14.73
N GLY A 169 5.20 27.88 -13.44
CA GLY A 169 4.75 26.87 -12.48
C GLY A 169 3.22 26.84 -12.38
N PHE A 170 2.58 25.92 -13.08
CA PHE A 170 1.23 25.41 -12.81
C PHE A 170 0.94 24.21 -13.73
N ALA A 171 0.55 23.06 -13.18
CA ALA A 171 0.17 21.88 -13.96
C ALA A 171 -1.21 22.04 -14.66
N GLY A 172 -2.01 23.06 -14.32
CA GLY A 172 -3.40 23.15 -14.80
C GLY A 172 -3.60 23.53 -16.26
N ASN A 173 -2.53 23.86 -17.01
CA ASN A 173 -2.59 23.96 -18.47
C ASN A 173 -1.76 22.87 -19.18
N LEU A 174 -1.15 21.95 -18.42
CA LEU A 174 -0.36 20.87 -18.99
C LEU A 174 -1.29 19.82 -19.59
N ARG A 175 -1.03 19.43 -20.84
CA ARG A 175 -1.67 18.29 -21.50
C ARG A 175 -0.63 17.22 -21.73
N ILE A 176 -0.85 16.04 -21.17
CA ILE A 176 0.01 14.88 -21.39
C ILE A 176 -0.57 14.11 -22.57
N VAL A 177 0.19 14.03 -23.65
CA VAL A 177 -0.21 13.31 -24.86
C VAL A 177 0.39 11.92 -24.80
N VAL A 178 -0.47 10.90 -24.80
CA VAL A 178 -0.10 9.49 -24.76
C VAL A 178 -0.33 8.89 -26.15
N PRO A 179 0.73 8.57 -26.91
CA PRO A 179 0.60 7.89 -28.19
C PRO A 179 0.03 6.47 -27.99
N GLY A 180 -0.91 6.05 -28.86
CA GLY A 180 -1.48 4.71 -28.85
C GLY A 180 -1.79 4.18 -30.25
N PRO A 181 -2.14 2.88 -30.37
CA PRO A 181 -2.35 2.21 -31.67
C PRO A 181 -3.46 2.85 -32.53
N SER A 182 -4.44 3.49 -31.88
CA SER A 182 -5.59 4.16 -32.50
C SER A 182 -5.47 5.69 -32.52
N GLY A 183 -4.26 6.24 -32.26
CA GLY A 183 -4.00 7.67 -32.17
C GLY A 183 -3.58 8.11 -30.77
N SER A 184 -3.34 9.42 -30.62
CA SER A 184 -2.93 9.99 -29.34
C SER A 184 -4.13 10.28 -28.43
N ARG A 185 -3.98 9.99 -27.14
CA ARG A 185 -4.96 10.31 -26.10
C ARG A 185 -4.38 11.37 -25.17
N GLU A 186 -5.19 12.34 -24.75
CA GLU A 186 -4.75 13.40 -23.85
C GLU A 186 -5.17 13.13 -22.40
N ILE A 187 -4.29 13.45 -21.46
CA ILE A 187 -4.59 13.47 -20.02
C ILE A 187 -4.37 14.89 -19.52
N ASP A 188 -5.33 15.38 -18.75
CA ASP A 188 -5.20 16.65 -18.04
C ASP A 188 -4.07 16.56 -16.99
N GLY A 189 -3.14 17.51 -17.02
CA GLY A 189 -2.02 17.56 -16.10
C GLY A 189 -2.43 17.66 -14.63
N SER A 190 -3.58 18.27 -14.32
CA SER A 190 -4.13 18.32 -12.96
C SER A 190 -4.58 16.95 -12.45
N LYS A 191 -5.05 16.07 -13.36
CA LYS A 191 -5.38 14.68 -13.03
C LYS A 191 -4.11 13.86 -12.81
N PHE A 192 -3.11 14.02 -13.68
CA PHE A 192 -1.87 13.24 -13.58
C PHE A 192 -1.02 13.67 -12.38
N TYR A 193 -0.90 14.98 -12.14
CA TYR A 193 -0.14 15.58 -11.04
C TYR A 193 -0.98 15.95 -9.82
N ASP A 194 -2.09 15.23 -9.60
CA ASP A 194 -2.93 15.46 -8.44
C ASP A 194 -2.11 15.33 -7.14
N GLU A 195 -2.23 16.32 -6.25
CA GLU A 195 -1.42 16.35 -5.03
C GLU A 195 -1.64 15.13 -4.13
N ARG A 196 -2.78 14.42 -4.27
CA ARG A 196 -3.01 13.16 -3.57
C ARG A 196 -1.96 12.09 -3.88
N PHE A 197 -1.37 12.11 -5.07
CA PHE A 197 -0.38 11.13 -5.51
C PHE A 197 1.06 11.64 -5.37
N TRP A 198 1.28 12.95 -5.42
CA TRP A 198 2.62 13.53 -5.48
C TRP A 198 3.05 14.30 -4.22
N ASP A 199 2.13 14.63 -3.31
CA ASP A 199 2.47 15.09 -1.98
C ASP A 199 2.66 13.89 -1.03
N PRO A 200 3.84 13.72 -0.40
CA PRO A 200 4.10 12.54 0.41
C PRO A 200 3.11 12.30 1.56
N ALA A 201 2.61 13.36 2.20
CA ALA A 201 1.67 13.20 3.31
C ALA A 201 0.29 12.78 2.81
N LYS A 202 -0.20 13.42 1.73
CA LYS A 202 -1.47 13.04 1.10
C LYS A 202 -1.42 11.64 0.49
N TYR A 203 -0.27 11.25 -0.06
CA TYR A 203 -0.07 9.93 -0.65
C TYR A 203 -0.14 8.82 0.39
N GLN A 204 0.51 9.01 1.54
CA GLN A 204 0.40 8.08 2.66
C GLN A 204 -1.05 8.02 3.17
N ALA A 205 -1.72 9.17 3.35
CA ALA A 205 -3.11 9.19 3.77
C ALA A 205 -4.06 8.48 2.78
N TRP A 206 -3.77 8.56 1.47
CA TRP A 206 -4.51 7.83 0.46
C TRP A 206 -4.35 6.32 0.61
N HIS A 207 -3.11 5.82 0.73
CA HIS A 207 -2.84 4.41 1.00
C HIS A 207 -3.52 3.94 2.29
N ASP A 208 -3.35 4.67 3.39
CA ASP A 208 -3.92 4.32 4.68
C ASP A 208 -5.46 4.27 4.60
N ALA A 209 -6.12 5.18 3.85
CA ALA A 209 -7.56 5.16 3.65
C ALA A 209 -8.05 3.92 2.87
N VAL A 210 -7.24 3.38 1.95
CA VAL A 210 -7.55 2.15 1.20
C VAL A 210 -7.48 0.92 2.11
N TRP A 211 -6.54 0.89 3.06
CA TRP A 211 -6.23 -0.31 3.86
C TRP A 211 -6.78 -0.32 5.29
N THR A 212 -7.15 0.84 5.85
CA THR A 212 -7.69 0.94 7.22
C THR A 212 -9.16 0.51 7.32
N LYS A 213 -9.93 0.61 6.22
CA LYS A 213 -11.36 0.23 6.21
C LYS A 213 -11.52 -1.10 5.48
N PRO A 214 -11.77 -2.22 6.19
CA PRO A 214 -12.05 -3.48 5.51
C PRO A 214 -13.30 -3.30 4.64
N ARG A 215 -13.16 -3.51 3.32
CA ARG A 215 -14.31 -3.91 2.50
C ARG A 215 -14.63 -5.33 2.94
N ILE A 216 -15.52 -5.49 3.92
CA ILE A 216 -15.96 -6.80 4.42
C ILE A 216 -16.63 -7.53 3.25
N GLY A 217 -15.85 -8.31 2.51
CA GLY A 217 -16.33 -9.52 1.87
C GLY A 217 -16.26 -10.59 2.94
N THR A 218 -17.42 -11.04 3.43
CA THR A 218 -17.56 -12.05 4.47
C THR A 218 -16.81 -13.32 4.06
N VAL A 219 -15.59 -13.50 4.55
CA VAL A 219 -14.99 -14.83 4.65
C VAL A 219 -15.15 -15.18 6.11
N ASP A 220 -16.03 -16.14 6.38
CA ASP A 220 -16.29 -16.68 7.70
C ASP A 220 -15.02 -17.38 8.21
N VAL A 221 -14.17 -16.63 8.91
CA VAL A 221 -13.10 -17.19 9.72
C VAL A 221 -13.63 -17.15 11.15
N GLY A 222 -14.11 -18.30 11.62
CA GLY A 222 -14.83 -18.41 12.88
C GLY A 222 -14.14 -17.74 14.06
N GLY A 223 -14.96 -17.12 14.91
CA GLY A 223 -14.63 -16.71 16.28
C GLY A 223 -13.54 -15.66 16.41
N VAL A 224 -13.85 -14.39 16.13
CA VAL A 224 -12.94 -13.27 16.42
C VAL A 224 -12.93 -13.01 17.93
N GLU A 225 -11.86 -13.44 18.60
CA GLU A 225 -11.50 -12.95 19.93
C GLU A 225 -11.02 -11.49 19.79
N GLN A 226 -11.70 -10.55 20.45
CA GLN A 226 -11.27 -9.16 20.45
C GLN A 226 -9.93 -9.04 21.19
N VAL A 227 -8.86 -8.87 20.42
CA VAL A 227 -7.51 -8.63 20.94
C VAL A 227 -7.50 -7.30 21.73
N LYS A 228 -7.09 -7.36 23.00
CA LYS A 228 -7.01 -6.19 23.90
C LYS A 228 -6.03 -5.16 23.33
N ALA A 229 -6.37 -3.88 23.47
CA ALA A 229 -5.63 -2.72 22.93
C ALA A 229 -4.14 -2.58 23.34
N GLY A 230 -3.62 -3.42 24.25
CA GLY A 230 -2.19 -3.49 24.59
C GLY A 230 -1.34 -4.29 23.59
N ASP A 231 -1.97 -5.16 22.79
CA ASP A 231 -1.28 -6.09 21.88
C ASP A 231 -1.09 -5.53 20.46
N ALA A 232 -1.49 -4.27 20.19
CA ALA A 232 -1.38 -3.68 18.86
C ALA A 232 0.06 -3.29 18.46
N THR A 233 0.96 -3.17 19.44
CA THR A 233 2.35 -2.72 19.23
C THR A 233 3.24 -3.85 18.72
N SER A 234 4.22 -3.50 17.88
CA SER A 234 5.21 -4.47 17.38
C SER A 234 5.97 -5.12 18.53
N ARG A 235 6.27 -6.42 18.40
CA ARG A 235 7.15 -7.12 19.34
C ARG A 235 8.63 -6.93 19.01
N ILE A 236 8.95 -6.39 17.85
CA ILE A 236 10.32 -6.08 17.45
C ILE A 236 10.74 -4.77 18.12
N PRO A 237 11.94 -4.71 18.75
CA PRO A 237 12.45 -3.49 19.33
C PRO A 237 12.53 -2.35 18.32
N VAL A 238 12.40 -1.11 18.80
CA VAL A 238 12.63 0.07 17.98
C VAL A 238 14.11 0.14 17.61
N VAL A 239 14.38 0.29 16.31
CA VAL A 239 15.74 0.30 15.74
C VAL A 239 16.02 1.59 14.97
N SER A 240 17.30 1.90 14.79
CA SER A 240 17.72 3.01 13.93
C SER A 240 17.47 2.68 12.46
N PRO A 241 16.80 3.54 11.68
CA PRO A 241 16.51 3.28 10.27
C PRO A 241 17.75 3.44 9.40
N VAL A 242 17.95 2.53 8.45
CA VAL A 242 18.90 2.67 7.35
C VAL A 242 18.28 3.62 6.32
N GLN A 243 18.83 4.82 6.17
CA GLN A 243 18.24 5.83 5.28
C GLN A 243 18.67 5.63 3.82
N ASP A 244 19.97 5.41 3.61
CA ASP A 244 20.59 5.38 2.28
C ASP A 244 20.67 3.96 1.72
N LEU A 245 19.56 3.49 1.15
CA LEU A 245 19.56 2.30 0.31
C LEU A 245 19.43 2.67 -1.15
N PRO A 246 20.29 2.12 -2.03
CA PRO A 246 20.14 2.34 -3.46
C PRO A 246 18.82 1.76 -3.96
N GLU A 247 18.23 2.41 -4.96
CA GLU A 247 17.05 1.88 -5.64
C GLU A 247 17.37 0.49 -6.19
N PRO A 248 16.49 -0.51 -6.00
CA PRO A 248 16.69 -1.83 -6.57
C PRO A 248 16.79 -1.78 -8.09
N ASP A 249 17.78 -2.47 -8.65
CA ASP A 249 17.93 -2.57 -10.10
C ASP A 249 16.90 -3.56 -10.67
N ALA A 250 15.93 -3.00 -11.39
CA ALA A 250 14.96 -3.74 -12.19
C ALA A 250 15.01 -3.30 -13.66
N GLY A 251 16.07 -2.60 -14.07
CA GLY A 251 16.13 -1.91 -15.36
C GLY A 251 14.88 -1.07 -15.64
N SER A 252 14.48 -1.06 -16.91
CA SER A 252 13.27 -0.38 -17.39
C SER A 252 12.02 -1.26 -17.36
N GLU A 253 12.01 -2.35 -16.58
CA GLU A 253 10.87 -3.28 -16.56
C GLU A 253 9.62 -2.60 -15.97
N MET A 254 8.49 -2.80 -16.66
CA MET A 254 7.18 -2.22 -16.33
C MET A 254 6.12 -3.32 -16.37
N PRO A 255 5.12 -3.27 -15.48
CA PRO A 255 4.07 -4.29 -15.44
C PRO A 255 3.25 -4.29 -16.73
N GLN A 256 2.97 -5.48 -17.26
CA GLN A 256 2.08 -5.68 -18.40
C GLN A 256 0.63 -5.66 -17.91
N LEU A 257 -0.08 -4.56 -18.19
CA LEU A 257 -1.50 -4.49 -17.90
C LEU A 257 -2.30 -5.10 -19.05
N GLU A 258 -3.01 -6.18 -18.78
CA GLU A 258 -4.01 -6.70 -19.69
C GLU A 258 -5.08 -5.61 -19.96
N PRO A 259 -5.45 -5.34 -21.22
CA PRO A 259 -6.52 -4.39 -21.50
C PRO A 259 -7.82 -4.89 -20.85
N THR A 260 -8.43 -4.05 -20.02
CA THR A 260 -9.73 -4.34 -19.42
C THR A 260 -10.78 -4.39 -20.53
N GLY A 261 -11.19 -5.60 -20.92
CA GLY A 261 -12.41 -5.83 -21.69
C GLY A 261 -12.28 -5.59 -23.20
N GLY A 262 -11.87 -6.64 -23.90
CA GLY A 262 -12.17 -6.84 -25.31
C GLY A 262 -12.30 -8.34 -25.56
N LYS A 263 -13.43 -8.94 -25.17
CA LYS A 263 -13.85 -10.18 -25.83
C LYS A 263 -14.50 -9.78 -27.16
N PRO A 264 -14.21 -10.49 -28.26
CA PRO A 264 -14.91 -10.28 -29.53
C PRO A 264 -16.41 -10.54 -29.41
#